data_AF-A0A971CF37-F1
#
_entry.id   AF-A0A971CF37-F1
#
_cell.length_a   1.000
_cell.length_b   1.000
_cell.length_c   1.000
_cell.angle_alpha   90.00
_cell.angle_beta   90.00
_cell.angle_gamma   90.00
#
_symmetry.space_group_name_H-M   'P 1'
#
loop_
_entity.id
_entity.type
_entity.pdbx_description
1 polymer ?
#
loop_
_entity_poly.entity_id
_entity_poly.type
_entity_poly.pdbx_seq_one_letter_code
_entity_poly.pdbx_strand_id
1 'polypeptide(L)'
;MWLSEKSSERESESIGGGAVGIVTIGGAKPSVLAEGELRNADLIYSGAVRLPKTGDEVLLIRSPDGENVIVGKINGTPPEGIENGEVYITTGNGSIIRLKNNGEIELSGTVIIRGTTMIDGNLFINGSPYQPQPESGE
;
A
#
# COMPACT_ATOMS: atom_id res chain seq x y z
N MET A 1 39.93 20.79 -28.14
CA MET A 1 39.57 20.36 -26.78
C MET A 1 38.41 21.24 -26.32
N TRP A 2 37.18 20.86 -26.67
CA TRP A 2 35.95 21.59 -26.29
C TRP A 2 34.73 20.67 -26.19
N LEU A 3 34.92 19.38 -26.51
CA LEU A 3 33.91 18.32 -26.44
C LEU A 3 34.07 17.40 -25.22
N SER A 4 35.26 17.38 -24.60
CA SER A 4 35.53 16.53 -23.42
C SER A 4 35.08 17.17 -22.10
N GLU A 5 34.85 18.48 -22.08
CA GLU A 5 34.38 19.23 -20.90
C GLU A 5 32.84 19.15 -20.78
N LYS A 6 32.12 19.02 -21.89
CA LYS A 6 30.66 18.82 -21.88
C LYS A 6 30.22 17.40 -21.51
N SER A 7 31.13 16.44 -21.53
CA SER A 7 30.85 15.09 -21.02
C SER A 7 30.84 15.05 -19.49
N SER A 8 31.72 15.79 -18.82
CA SER A 8 31.73 15.88 -17.36
C SER A 8 30.60 16.75 -16.80
N GLU A 9 30.17 17.80 -17.52
CA GLU A 9 29.02 18.62 -17.12
C GLU A 9 27.67 17.90 -17.32
N ARG A 10 27.57 16.96 -18.27
CA ARG A 10 26.37 16.12 -18.44
C ARG A 10 26.28 14.98 -17.43
N GLU A 11 27.40 14.54 -16.85
CA GLU A 11 27.39 13.56 -15.77
C GLU A 11 26.85 14.15 -14.45
N SER A 12 26.94 15.48 -14.27
CA SER A 12 26.40 16.18 -13.10
C SER A 12 24.89 16.47 -13.12
N GLU A 13 24.16 16.03 -14.16
CA GLU A 13 22.69 16.18 -14.25
C GLU A 13 21.92 14.85 -14.16
N SER A 14 22.52 13.78 -13.62
CA SER A 14 21.75 12.58 -13.26
C SER A 14 21.37 12.61 -11.77
N ILE A 15 20.53 13.57 -11.37
CA ILE A 15 19.66 13.30 -10.23
C ILE A 15 18.74 12.18 -10.73
N GLY A 16 19.05 10.93 -10.39
CA GLY A 16 18.31 9.73 -10.79
C GLY A 16 16.82 9.95 -10.58
N GLY A 17 16.14 10.34 -11.66
CA GLY A 17 14.80 10.89 -11.58
C GLY A 17 13.80 9.77 -11.39
N GLY A 18 12.89 9.94 -10.44
CA GLY A 18 11.72 9.07 -10.37
C GLY A 18 10.87 9.23 -11.65
N ALA A 19 10.27 8.14 -12.10
CA ALA A 19 9.36 8.13 -13.26
C ALA A 19 8.01 7.56 -12.86
N VAL A 20 6.96 7.97 -13.55
CA VAL A 20 5.65 7.32 -13.43
C VAL A 20 5.57 6.21 -14.47
N GLY A 21 5.15 5.02 -14.05
CA GLY A 21 4.94 3.89 -14.95
C GLY A 21 3.59 3.21 -14.75
N ILE A 22 3.13 2.49 -15.76
CA ILE A 22 1.91 1.69 -15.73
C ILE A 22 2.29 0.22 -15.55
N VAL A 23 1.71 -0.44 -14.56
CA VAL A 23 1.94 -1.87 -14.32
C VAL A 23 1.31 -2.68 -15.45
N THR A 24 2.11 -3.41 -16.21
CA THR A 24 1.65 -4.32 -17.27
C THR A 24 1.36 -5.72 -16.71
N ILE A 25 2.17 -6.17 -15.74
CA ILE A 25 2.00 -7.42 -15.02
C ILE A 25 2.12 -7.15 -13.52
N GLY A 26 1.08 -7.48 -12.75
CA GLY A 26 1.06 -7.28 -11.30
C GLY A 26 1.79 -8.35 -10.48
N GLY A 27 1.74 -8.22 -9.16
CA GLY A 27 2.26 -9.21 -8.21
C GLY A 27 3.54 -8.79 -7.50
N ALA A 28 4.26 -9.76 -6.92
CA ALA A 28 5.47 -9.53 -6.12
C ALA A 28 6.72 -9.17 -6.94
N LYS A 29 6.72 -9.53 -8.23
CA LYS A 29 7.75 -9.19 -9.21
C LYS A 29 7.07 -8.60 -10.45
N PRO A 30 6.51 -7.38 -10.34
CA PRO A 30 5.71 -6.80 -11.41
C PRO A 30 6.56 -6.37 -12.61
N SER A 31 5.89 -6.19 -13.74
CA SER A 31 6.44 -5.50 -14.91
C SER A 31 5.76 -4.14 -15.07
N VAL A 32 6.55 -3.12 -15.39
CA VAL A 32 6.09 -1.72 -15.45
C VAL A 32 6.58 -1.08 -16.73
N LEU A 33 5.65 -0.47 -17.46
CA LEU A 33 5.95 0.33 -18.64
C LEU A 33 6.10 1.80 -18.24
N ALA A 34 7.28 2.37 -18.45
CA ALA A 34 7.55 3.81 -18.37
C ALA A 34 8.18 4.27 -19.70
N GLU A 35 9.46 4.68 -19.70
CA GLU A 35 10.23 4.94 -20.94
C GLU A 35 10.58 3.65 -21.70
N GLY A 36 10.53 2.52 -21.01
CA GLY A 36 10.66 1.16 -21.52
C GLY A 36 9.96 0.18 -20.59
N GLU A 37 9.86 -1.08 -20.99
CA GLU A 37 9.29 -2.12 -20.11
C GLU A 37 10.36 -2.63 -19.14
N LEU A 38 10.20 -2.28 -17.87
CA LEU A 38 10.93 -2.89 -16.77
C LEU A 38 10.26 -4.21 -16.40
N ARG A 39 11.02 -5.29 -16.37
CA ARG A 39 10.54 -6.62 -15.95
C ARG A 39 11.12 -6.99 -14.59
N ASN A 40 10.34 -7.72 -13.80
CA ASN A 40 10.74 -8.24 -12.49
C ASN A 40 11.22 -7.15 -11.52
N ALA A 41 10.55 -5.99 -11.55
CA ALA A 41 10.91 -4.85 -10.72
C ALA A 41 10.85 -5.21 -9.22
N ASP A 42 11.72 -4.58 -8.44
CA ASP A 42 11.69 -4.70 -6.99
C ASP A 42 10.61 -3.81 -6.36
N LEU A 43 10.10 -4.24 -5.21
CA LEU A 43 9.10 -3.53 -4.41
C LEU A 43 9.74 -3.08 -3.10
N ILE A 44 9.63 -1.79 -2.76
CA ILE A 44 9.93 -1.30 -1.41
C ILE A 44 8.64 -1.20 -0.60
N TYR A 45 8.67 -1.78 0.60
CA TYR A 45 7.61 -1.65 1.59
C TYR A 45 8.17 -1.78 3.01
N SER A 46 7.48 -1.19 3.99
CA SER A 46 7.77 -1.37 5.41
C SER A 46 6.46 -1.47 6.18
N GLY A 47 6.26 -2.59 6.89
CA GLY A 47 5.05 -2.86 7.67
C GLY A 47 3.82 -3.31 6.85
N ALA A 48 3.48 -2.62 5.76
CA ALA A 48 2.34 -2.95 4.91
C ALA A 48 2.72 -2.97 3.42
N VAL A 49 2.26 -3.97 2.68
CA VAL A 49 2.48 -4.10 1.24
C VAL A 49 1.15 -4.26 0.50
N ARG A 50 0.95 -3.44 -0.53
CA ARG A 50 -0.07 -3.68 -1.56
C ARG A 50 0.65 -4.08 -2.83
N LEU A 51 0.45 -5.33 -3.27
CA LEU A 51 1.01 -5.76 -4.54
C LEU A 51 0.34 -4.97 -5.68
N PRO A 52 1.12 -4.38 -6.61
CA PRO A 52 0.56 -3.68 -7.76
C PRO A 52 -0.23 -4.65 -8.64
N LYS A 53 -1.34 -4.18 -9.20
CA LYS A 53 -2.11 -4.91 -10.21
C LYS A 53 -1.94 -4.26 -11.59
N THR A 54 -2.19 -5.02 -12.64
CA THR A 54 -2.20 -4.50 -14.01
C THR A 54 -3.08 -3.27 -14.12
N GLY A 55 -2.55 -2.23 -14.76
CA GLY A 55 -3.19 -0.92 -14.92
C GLY A 55 -3.00 0.05 -13.76
N ASP A 56 -2.37 -0.35 -12.64
CA ASP A 56 -1.99 0.63 -11.60
C ASP A 56 -0.88 1.56 -12.14
N GLU A 57 -1.02 2.86 -11.89
CA GLU A 57 0.07 3.83 -12.02
C GLU A 57 0.93 3.79 -10.75
N VAL A 58 2.24 3.68 -10.93
CA VAL A 58 3.21 3.55 -9.84
C VAL A 58 4.39 4.50 -10.01
N LEU A 59 4.98 4.94 -8.89
CA LEU A 59 6.24 5.68 -8.92
C LEU A 59 7.39 4.68 -9.01
N LEU A 60 8.22 4.82 -10.03
CA LEU A 60 9.51 4.16 -10.16
C LEU A 60 10.58 5.09 -9.62
N ILE A 61 11.39 4.64 -8.67
CA ILE A 61 12.60 5.32 -8.23
C ILE A 61 13.78 4.66 -8.92
N ARG A 62 14.59 5.47 -9.61
CA ARG A 62 15.83 5.04 -10.25
C ARG A 62 17.00 5.29 -9.32
N SER A 63 17.72 4.26 -8.95
CA SER A 63 19.02 4.42 -8.31
C SER A 63 20.10 4.76 -9.36
N PRO A 64 21.20 5.42 -8.94
CA PRO A 64 22.29 5.78 -9.86
C PRO A 64 22.97 4.60 -10.56
N ASP A 65 22.86 3.39 -10.01
CA ASP A 65 23.37 2.14 -10.59
C ASP A 65 22.40 1.49 -11.61
N GLY A 66 21.22 2.07 -11.83
CA GLY A 66 20.23 1.61 -12.81
C GLY A 66 19.18 0.65 -12.25
N GLU A 67 19.21 0.31 -10.96
CA GLU A 67 18.12 -0.44 -10.34
C GLU A 67 16.85 0.44 -10.25
N ASN A 68 15.70 -0.20 -10.48
CA ASN A 68 14.41 0.49 -10.48
C ASN A 68 13.52 -0.14 -9.42
N VAL A 69 13.00 0.68 -8.52
CA VAL A 69 12.12 0.23 -7.45
C VAL A 69 10.75 0.88 -7.52
N ILE A 70 9.71 0.10 -7.31
CA ILE A 70 8.33 0.58 -7.29
C ILE A 70 7.95 1.06 -5.89
N VAL A 71 7.33 2.24 -5.85
CA VAL A 71 6.75 2.85 -4.66
C VAL A 71 5.28 3.16 -4.88
N GLY A 72 4.44 2.39 -4.20
CA GLY A 72 3.01 2.68 -4.03
C GLY A 72 2.20 2.84 -5.32
N LYS A 73 0.94 3.26 -5.16
CA LYS A 73 0.08 3.73 -6.24
C LYS A 73 0.07 5.25 -6.19
N ILE A 74 0.27 5.91 -7.33
CA ILE A 74 0.13 7.37 -7.42
C ILE A 74 -1.32 7.75 -7.77
N ASN A 75 -1.71 8.99 -7.47
CA ASN A 75 -3.05 9.53 -7.78
C ASN A 75 -4.23 8.72 -7.22
N GLY A 76 -4.03 8.05 -6.09
CA GLY A 76 -5.16 7.45 -5.36
C GLY A 76 -6.08 8.54 -4.83
N THR A 77 -7.37 8.45 -5.12
CA THR A 77 -8.37 9.29 -4.44
C THR A 77 -8.42 8.89 -2.97
N PRO A 78 -8.18 9.81 -2.03
CA PRO A 78 -8.38 9.52 -0.62
C PRO A 78 -9.82 9.07 -0.37
N PRO A 79 -10.07 8.09 0.52
CA PRO A 79 -11.42 7.71 0.89
C PRO A 79 -12.16 8.89 1.51
N GLU A 80 -13.46 8.98 1.28
CA GLU A 80 -14.30 10.05 1.81
C GLU A 80 -14.27 10.06 3.35
N GLY A 81 -14.11 11.25 3.93
CA GLY A 81 -14.19 11.46 5.37
C GLY A 81 -12.99 10.98 6.19
N ILE A 82 -11.86 10.58 5.57
CA ILE A 82 -10.61 10.33 6.28
C ILE A 82 -10.00 11.64 6.80
N GLU A 83 -9.55 11.65 8.04
CA GLU A 83 -8.91 12.80 8.67
C GLU A 83 -7.38 12.69 8.64
N ASN A 84 -6.71 13.83 8.79
CA ASN A 84 -5.25 13.86 8.91
C ASN A 84 -4.80 13.02 10.11
N GLY A 85 -3.82 12.15 9.91
CA GLY A 85 -3.26 11.28 10.95
C GLY A 85 -3.93 9.89 11.04
N GLU A 86 -5.07 9.69 10.39
CA GLU A 86 -5.71 8.38 10.34
C GLU A 86 -5.01 7.44 9.36
N VAL A 87 -5.08 6.14 9.64
CA VAL A 87 -4.53 5.10 8.77
C VAL A 87 -5.68 4.36 8.10
N TYR A 88 -5.63 4.22 6.78
CA TYR A 88 -6.67 3.53 6.00
C TYR A 88 -6.04 2.52 5.04
N ILE A 89 -6.45 1.26 5.16
CA ILE A 89 -5.96 0.14 4.36
C ILE A 89 -7.12 -0.43 3.56
N THR A 90 -6.98 -0.51 2.24
CA THR A 90 -7.98 -1.12 1.34
C THR A 90 -7.33 -1.80 0.13
N THR A 91 -8.04 -2.78 -0.44
CA THR A 91 -7.64 -3.51 -1.66
C THR A 91 -8.49 -3.17 -2.89
N GLY A 92 -9.44 -2.23 -2.78
CA GLY A 92 -10.31 -1.79 -3.87
C GLY A 92 -11.57 -2.65 -4.09
N ASN A 93 -11.69 -3.78 -3.40
CA ASN A 93 -12.89 -4.65 -3.41
C ASN A 93 -13.86 -4.35 -2.25
N GLY A 94 -13.71 -3.20 -1.58
CA GLY A 94 -14.62 -2.74 -0.53
C GLY A 94 -14.26 -3.13 0.90
N SER A 95 -13.31 -4.05 1.13
CA SER A 95 -12.80 -4.31 2.49
C SER A 95 -11.89 -3.18 2.97
N ILE A 96 -12.04 -2.80 4.23
CA ILE A 96 -11.28 -1.69 4.83
C ILE A 96 -10.81 -2.04 6.24
N ILE A 97 -9.67 -1.47 6.62
CA ILE A 97 -9.25 -1.30 8.00
C ILE A 97 -8.94 0.19 8.17
N ARG A 98 -9.58 0.86 9.12
CA ARG A 98 -9.32 2.27 9.45
C ARG A 98 -8.94 2.41 10.93
N LEU A 99 -7.82 3.06 11.20
CA LEU A 99 -7.43 3.50 12.54
C LEU A 99 -7.72 4.99 12.66
N LYS A 100 -8.66 5.34 13.52
CA LYS A 100 -9.11 6.72 13.71
C LYS A 100 -8.35 7.42 14.83
N ASN A 101 -8.29 8.75 14.76
CA ASN A 101 -7.59 9.58 15.74
C ASN A 101 -8.17 9.45 17.17
N ASN A 102 -9.46 9.13 17.29
CA ASN A 102 -10.15 8.91 18.57
C ASN A 102 -9.93 7.50 19.16
N GLY A 103 -9.10 6.66 18.54
CA GLY A 103 -8.83 5.30 18.97
C GLY A 103 -9.81 4.24 18.47
N GLU A 104 -10.86 4.63 17.73
CA GLU A 104 -11.74 3.67 17.07
C GLU A 104 -11.02 2.92 15.94
N ILE A 105 -11.27 1.61 15.85
CA ILE A 105 -10.84 0.77 14.75
C ILE A 105 -12.07 0.34 13.96
N GLU A 106 -12.15 0.73 12.69
CA GLU A 106 -13.24 0.37 11.80
C GLU A 106 -12.80 -0.78 10.88
N LEU A 107 -13.58 -1.86 10.88
CA LEU A 107 -13.42 -3.00 9.99
C LEU A 107 -14.70 -3.13 9.15
N SER A 108 -14.57 -3.14 7.82
CA SER A 108 -15.70 -3.34 6.91
C SER A 108 -15.44 -4.47 5.92
N GLY A 109 -16.50 -5.24 5.62
CA GLY A 109 -16.47 -6.46 4.83
C GLY A 109 -16.59 -7.72 5.67
N THR A 110 -16.26 -8.88 5.07
CA THR A 110 -16.25 -10.15 5.80
C THR A 110 -15.01 -10.23 6.68
N VAL A 111 -15.20 -10.29 8.01
CA VAL A 111 -14.13 -10.47 8.99
C VAL A 111 -14.11 -11.93 9.44
N ILE A 112 -13.00 -12.63 9.19
CA ILE A 112 -12.79 -14.01 9.62
C ILE A 112 -11.76 -14.01 10.76
N ILE A 113 -12.19 -14.37 11.96
CA ILE A 113 -11.31 -14.55 13.12
C ILE A 113 -11.11 -16.05 13.33
N ARG A 114 -9.84 -16.49 13.39
CA ARG A 114 -9.48 -17.89 13.64
C ARG A 114 -8.76 -17.99 14.99
N GLY A 115 -9.11 -19.01 15.77
CA GLY A 115 -8.60 -19.19 17.13
C GLY A 115 -9.51 -18.57 18.19
N THR A 116 -8.94 -18.24 19.35
CA THR A 116 -9.66 -17.65 20.47
C THR A 116 -9.68 -16.13 20.35
N THR A 117 -10.82 -15.51 20.66
CA THR A 117 -10.96 -14.06 20.78
C THR A 117 -11.27 -13.71 22.23
N MET A 118 -10.50 -12.81 22.82
CA MET A 118 -10.75 -12.25 24.15
C MET A 118 -11.15 -10.79 23.99
N ILE A 119 -12.26 -10.41 24.63
CA ILE A 119 -12.76 -9.04 24.62
C ILE A 119 -12.82 -8.58 26.07
N ASP A 120 -12.00 -7.58 26.39
CA ASP A 120 -12.06 -6.88 27.67
C ASP A 120 -12.98 -5.66 27.52
N GLY A 121 -14.26 -5.85 27.85
CA GLY A 121 -15.30 -4.84 27.69
C GLY A 121 -16.60 -5.40 27.13
N ASN A 122 -17.44 -4.52 26.59
CA ASN A 122 -18.75 -4.89 26.07
C ASN A 122 -18.67 -5.32 24.61
N LEU A 123 -19.25 -6.49 24.28
CA LEU A 123 -19.50 -6.91 22.90
C LEU A 123 -20.98 -6.64 22.56
N PHE A 124 -21.24 -5.96 21.45
CA PHE A 124 -22.59 -5.76 20.91
C PHE A 124 -22.71 -6.45 19.55
N ILE A 125 -23.77 -7.22 19.34
CA ILE A 125 -24.09 -7.86 18.06
C ILE A 125 -25.41 -7.26 17.56
N ASN A 126 -25.38 -6.65 16.38
CA ASN A 126 -26.55 -5.96 15.79
C ASN A 126 -27.21 -4.96 16.77
N GLY A 127 -26.39 -4.21 17.52
CA GLY A 127 -26.84 -3.23 18.50
C GLY A 127 -27.33 -3.79 19.85
N SER A 128 -27.37 -5.11 20.03
CA SER A 128 -27.76 -5.75 21.29
C SER A 128 -26.53 -6.22 22.08
N PRO A 129 -26.48 -6.02 23.40
CA PRO A 129 -25.36 -6.50 24.20
C PRO A 129 -25.32 -8.03 24.15
N TYR A 130 -24.15 -8.59 23.81
CA TYR A 130 -23.91 -10.01 23.87
C TYR A 130 -23.73 -10.42 25.33
N GLN A 131 -24.55 -11.36 25.80
CA GLN A 131 -24.39 -12.00 27.09
C GLN A 131 -23.95 -13.45 26.85
N PRO A 132 -22.76 -13.86 27.33
CA PRO A 132 -22.39 -15.26 27.28
C PRO A 132 -23.42 -16.08 28.05
N GLN A 133 -23.83 -17.23 27.50
CA GLN A 133 -24.66 -18.15 28.27
C GLN A 133 -23.87 -18.59 29.50
N PRO A 134 -24.48 -18.57 30.71
CA PRO A 134 -23.82 -19.16 31.87
C PRO A 134 -23.52 -20.63 31.55
N GLU A 135 -22.31 -21.08 31.87
CA GLU A 135 -21.99 -22.50 31.80
C GLU A 135 -23.05 -23.25 32.61
N SER A 136 -23.82 -24.10 31.94
CA SER A 136 -24.67 -25.07 32.62
C SER A 136 -23.73 -26.01 33.35
N GLY A 137 -23.53 -25.78 34.65
CA GLY A 137 -22.74 -26.67 35.48
C GLY A 137 -23.28 -28.10 35.36
N GLU A 138 -22.41 -29.02 34.98
CA GLU A 138 -22.56 -30.46 35.24
C GLU A 138 -22.17 -30.78 36.68
#